data_AF-A0A2V1D775-F1
#
_entry.id   AF-A0A2V1D775-F1
#
_cell.length_a   1.000
_cell.length_b   1.000
_cell.length_c   1.000
_cell.angle_alpha   90.00
_cell.angle_beta   90.00
_cell.angle_gamma   90.00
#
_symmetry.space_group_name_H-M   'P 1'
#
loop_
_entity.id
_entity.type
_entity.pdbx_description
1 polymer ?
#
loop_
_entity_poly.entity_id
_entity_poly.type
_entity_poly.pdbx_seq_one_letter_code
_entity_poly.pdbx_strand_id
1 'polypeptide(L)'
;VLYNVIILPLKLSLTLQVLRFFVAPGARNFTYWMSHGLIWLNALFYVTCTFLLIFACKPEAKQYDPTITEGHCLDTAAILISTAVLNTISDALMLILPQRVIWDLTMPMKRKVGLSAAFLVAML
;
A
#
# COMPACT_ATOMS: atom_id res chain seq x y z
N VAL A 1 -2.82 9.33 11.93
CA VAL A 1 -1.76 9.96 11.09
C VAL A 1 -0.49 9.10 11.03
N LEU A 2 0.19 8.82 12.17
CA LEU A 2 1.48 8.11 12.19
C LEU A 2 1.47 6.76 11.46
N TYR A 3 0.41 5.96 11.62
CA TYR A 3 0.25 4.68 10.92
C TYR A 3 0.36 4.81 9.39
N ASN A 4 -0.31 5.81 8.80
CA ASN A 4 -0.31 6.04 7.35
C ASN A 4 1.07 6.48 6.83
N VAL A 5 1.84 7.21 7.65
CA VAL A 5 3.18 7.70 7.28
C VAL A 5 4.22 6.57 7.33
N ILE A 6 4.07 5.64 8.27
CA ILE A 6 5.01 4.51 8.46
C ILE A 6 4.75 3.38 7.46
N ILE A 7 3.49 3.11 7.10
CA ILE A 7 3.17 1.97 6.23
C ILE A 7 3.54 2.21 4.76
N LEU A 8 3.55 3.47 4.33
CA LEU A 8 3.88 3.89 2.97
C LEU A 8 5.32 3.47 2.56
N PRO A 9 6.40 3.80 3.31
CA PRO A 9 7.75 3.37 2.97
C PRO A 9 7.95 1.86 3.05
N LEU A 10 7.24 1.16 3.93
CA LEU A 10 7.26 -0.31 4.00
C LEU A 10 6.72 -0.91 2.70
N LYS A 11 5.54 -0.47 2.27
CA LYS A 11 4.90 -0.91 1.02
C LYS A 11 5.74 -0.61 -0.22
N LEU A 12 6.36 0.58 -0.26
CA LEU A 12 7.28 0.95 -1.34
C LEU A 12 8.49 0.03 -1.38
N SER A 13 9.11 -0.24 -0.23
CA SER A 13 10.30 -1.10 -0.14
C SER A 13 10.00 -2.52 -0.62
N LEU A 14 8.87 -3.10 -0.19
CA LEU A 14 8.43 -4.42 -0.63
C LEU A 14 8.18 -4.47 -2.14
N THR A 15 7.43 -3.50 -2.67
CA THR A 15 7.11 -3.46 -4.10
C THR A 15 8.36 -3.27 -4.96
N LEU A 16 9.31 -2.44 -4.50
CA LEU A 16 10.60 -2.26 -5.18
C LEU A 16 11.46 -3.53 -5.11
N GLN A 17 11.43 -4.26 -4.01
CA GLN A 17 12.16 -5.54 -3.87
C GLN A 17 11.59 -6.60 -4.82
N VAL A 18 10.26 -6.69 -4.93
CA VAL A 18 9.56 -7.52 -5.95
C VAL A 18 10.02 -7.14 -7.36
N LEU A 19 9.95 -5.84 -7.69
CA LEU A 19 10.35 -5.32 -9.00
C LEU A 19 11.79 -5.67 -9.33
N ARG A 20 12.73 -5.41 -8.41
CA ARG A 20 14.15 -5.67 -8.61
C ARG A 20 14.46 -7.16 -8.78
N PHE A 21 13.70 -8.02 -8.12
CA PHE A 21 13.92 -9.47 -8.19
C PHE A 21 13.33 -10.10 -9.47
N PHE A 22 12.11 -9.73 -9.83
CA PHE A 22 11.37 -10.39 -10.92
C PHE A 22 11.45 -9.67 -12.26
N VAL A 23 11.73 -8.36 -12.28
CA VAL A 23 11.83 -7.57 -13.51
C VAL A 23 13.31 -7.25 -13.75
N ALA A 24 13.85 -7.80 -14.83
CA ALA A 24 15.21 -7.46 -15.25
C ALA A 24 15.34 -5.94 -15.51
N PRO A 25 16.46 -5.30 -15.12
CA PRO A 25 16.66 -3.88 -15.36
C PRO A 25 16.46 -3.55 -16.85
N GLY A 26 15.47 -2.71 -17.16
CA GLY A 26 15.13 -2.31 -18.53
C GLY A 26 13.92 -3.00 -19.16
N ALA A 27 13.35 -4.04 -18.56
CA ALA A 27 12.16 -4.71 -19.06
C ALA A 27 10.88 -3.93 -18.71
N ARG A 28 10.18 -3.39 -19.71
CA ARG A 28 8.91 -2.64 -19.56
C ARG A 28 7.69 -3.56 -19.74
N ASN A 29 7.67 -4.68 -19.02
CA ASN A 29 6.60 -5.67 -19.11
C ASN A 29 5.34 -5.21 -18.36
N PHE A 30 4.22 -5.93 -18.55
CA PHE A 30 2.95 -5.67 -17.85
C PHE A 30 3.13 -5.54 -16.32
N THR A 31 3.95 -6.40 -15.73
CA THR A 31 4.32 -6.37 -14.30
C THR A 31 4.92 -5.04 -13.85
N TYR A 32 5.76 -4.42 -14.67
CA TYR A 32 6.40 -3.15 -14.35
C TYR A 32 5.35 -2.03 -14.23
N TRP A 33 4.44 -1.96 -15.21
CA TRP A 33 3.34 -0.99 -15.21
C TRP A 33 2.36 -1.22 -14.07
N MET A 34 2.00 -2.48 -13.80
CA MET A 34 1.10 -2.85 -12.71
C MET A 34 1.68 -2.45 -11.34
N SER A 35 2.96 -2.75 -11.10
CA SER A 35 3.65 -2.39 -9.85
C SER A 35 3.77 -0.87 -9.67
N HIS A 36 4.12 -0.13 -10.72
CA HIS A 36 4.15 1.33 -10.65
C HIS A 36 2.75 1.92 -10.42
N GLY A 37 1.72 1.38 -11.06
CA GLY A 37 0.33 1.77 -10.82
C GLY A 37 -0.07 1.57 -9.36
N LEU A 38 0.29 0.43 -8.76
CA LEU A 38 0.02 0.15 -7.36
C LEU A 38 0.75 1.11 -6.41
N ILE A 39 2.01 1.43 -6.70
CA ILE A 39 2.81 2.40 -5.95
C ILE A 39 2.15 3.78 -5.97
N TRP A 40 1.81 4.29 -7.16
CA TRP A 40 1.19 5.60 -7.30
C TRP A 40 -0.19 5.65 -6.64
N LEU A 41 -1.00 4.61 -6.83
CA LEU A 41 -2.32 4.52 -6.20
C LEU A 41 -2.23 4.56 -4.67
N ASN A 42 -1.34 3.76 -4.07
CA ASN A 42 -1.14 3.77 -2.62
C ASN A 42 -0.63 5.14 -2.15
N ALA A 43 0.37 5.69 -2.84
CA ALA A 43 0.95 6.99 -2.47
C ALA A 43 -0.11 8.10 -2.48
N LEU A 44 -0.89 8.23 -3.56
CA LEU A 44 -1.96 9.25 -3.64
C LEU A 44 -3.01 9.04 -2.54
N PHE A 45 -3.41 7.81 -2.28
CA PHE A 45 -4.43 7.52 -1.28
C PHE A 45 -3.95 7.88 0.14
N TYR A 46 -2.77 7.42 0.56
CA TYR A 46 -2.25 7.73 1.89
C TYR A 46 -1.96 9.21 2.09
N VAL A 47 -1.49 9.92 1.06
CA VAL A 47 -1.31 11.37 1.08
C VAL A 47 -2.66 12.06 1.28
N THR A 48 -3.67 11.69 0.50
CA THR A 48 -5.03 12.26 0.60
C THR A 48 -5.64 12.00 1.99
N CYS A 49 -5.56 10.76 2.48
CA CYS A 49 -6.05 10.43 3.82
C CYS A 49 -5.32 11.20 4.93
N THR A 50 -4.02 11.43 4.77
CA THR A 50 -3.24 12.23 5.73
C THR A 50 -3.74 13.67 5.78
N PHE A 51 -3.96 14.29 4.62
CA PHE A 51 -4.54 15.64 4.56
C PHE A 51 -5.97 15.68 5.12
N LEU A 52 -6.82 14.71 4.78
CA LEU A 52 -8.17 14.61 5.34
C LEU A 52 -8.16 14.44 6.86
N LEU A 53 -7.20 13.72 7.41
CA LEU A 53 -7.09 13.54 8.86
C LEU A 53 -6.54 14.79 9.57
N ILE A 54 -5.64 15.54 8.92
CA ILE A 54 -5.11 16.81 9.43
C ILE A 54 -6.21 17.88 9.43
N PHE A 55 -7.03 17.92 8.37
CA PHE A 55 -8.14 18.86 8.21
C PHE A 55 -9.50 18.22 8.49
N ALA A 56 -9.54 17.22 9.38
CA ALA A 56 -10.74 16.41 9.62
C ALA A 56 -11.88 17.24 10.21
N CYS A 57 -11.57 18.24 11.04
CA CYS A 57 -12.55 19.13 11.65
C CYS A 57 -12.46 20.55 11.07
N LYS A 58 -13.62 21.17 10.88
CA LYS A 58 -13.78 22.60 10.59
C LYS A 58 -14.67 23.19 11.69
N PRO A 59 -14.16 24.08 12.57
CA PRO A 59 -12.79 24.59 12.64
C PRO A 59 -11.78 23.54 13.17
N GLU A 60 -10.51 23.67 12.79
CA GLU A 60 -9.44 22.75 13.21
C GLU A 60 -9.27 22.68 14.74
N ALA A 61 -9.54 23.80 15.42
CA ALA A 61 -9.48 23.90 16.88
C ALA A 61 -10.43 22.92 17.58
N LYS A 62 -11.55 22.55 16.95
CA LYS A 62 -12.51 21.58 17.49
C LYS A 62 -11.91 20.18 17.67
N GLN A 63 -10.86 19.84 16.91
CA GLN A 63 -10.19 18.56 17.06
C GLN A 63 -9.44 18.45 18.39
N TYR A 64 -8.97 19.57 18.95
CA TYR A 64 -8.17 19.62 20.17
C TYR A 64 -8.94 20.17 21.37
N ASP A 65 -9.99 20.96 21.12
CA ASP A 65 -10.84 21.54 22.15
C ASP A 65 -12.30 21.10 21.99
N PRO A 66 -12.78 20.15 22.83
CA PRO A 66 -14.15 19.66 22.77
C PRO A 66 -15.19 20.67 23.27
N THR A 67 -14.78 21.83 23.82
CA THR A 67 -15.72 22.88 24.24
C THR A 67 -16.27 23.70 23.07
N ILE A 68 -15.67 23.59 21.88
CA ILE A 68 -16.17 24.22 20.65
C ILE A 68 -17.31 23.37 20.08
N THR A 69 -18.55 23.80 20.35
CA THR A 69 -19.77 23.10 19.90
C THR A 69 -20.09 23.34 18.43
N GLU A 70 -19.71 24.48 17.86
CA GLU A 70 -19.94 24.80 16.44
C GLU A 70 -18.97 24.06 15.50
N GLY A 71 -19.41 23.78 14.27
CA GLY A 71 -18.60 23.12 13.24
C GLY A 71 -18.84 21.62 13.07
N HIS A 72 -18.26 21.06 12.01
CA HIS A 72 -18.42 19.66 11.62
C HIS A 72 -17.06 18.96 11.50
N CYS A 73 -17.03 17.68 11.86
CA CYS A 73 -15.87 16.81 11.69
C CYS A 73 -16.21 15.70 10.70
N LEU A 74 -15.23 15.27 9.92
CA LEU A 74 -15.32 14.07 9.10
C LEU A 74 -15.49 12.82 9.97
N ASP A 75 -16.19 11.84 9.41
CA ASP A 75 -16.34 10.54 10.03
C ASP A 75 -15.02 9.76 9.98
N THR A 76 -14.34 9.71 11.12
CA THR A 76 -13.10 8.95 11.30
C THR A 76 -13.30 7.47 11.02
N ALA A 77 -14.50 6.90 11.28
CA ALA A 77 -14.77 5.49 11.02
C ALA A 77 -14.80 5.21 9.52
N ALA A 78 -15.40 6.10 8.72
CA ALA A 78 -15.40 5.99 7.26
C ALA A 78 -13.98 6.03 6.69
N ILE A 79 -13.11 6.90 7.24
CA ILE A 79 -11.70 6.98 6.84
C ILE A 79 -10.95 5.70 7.21
N LEU A 80 -11.20 5.16 8.41
CA LEU A 80 -10.55 3.95 8.92
C LEU A 80 -10.94 2.71 8.10
N ILE A 81 -12.22 2.55 7.79
CA ILE A 81 -12.73 1.45 6.95
C ILE A 81 -12.14 1.55 5.54
N SER A 82 -12.16 2.74 4.94
CA SER A 82 -11.58 2.97 3.61
C SER A 82 -10.09 2.63 3.57
N THR A 83 -9.36 3.02 4.62
CA THR A 83 -7.94 2.71 4.76
C THR A 83 -7.72 1.20 4.90
N ALA A 84 -8.51 0.51 5.72
CA ALA A 84 -8.41 -0.93 5.91
C ALA A 84 -8.63 -1.69 4.59
N VAL A 85 -9.70 -1.35 3.86
CA VAL A 85 -10.03 -1.98 2.57
C VAL A 85 -8.90 -1.80 1.56
N LEU A 86 -8.41 -0.57 1.37
CA LEU A 86 -7.34 -0.32 0.41
C LEU A 86 -6.00 -0.92 0.85
N ASN A 87 -5.75 -1.00 2.15
CA ASN A 87 -4.59 -1.68 2.68
C ASN A 87 -4.62 -3.16 2.29
N THR A 88 -5.73 -3.84 2.60
CA THR A 88 -5.93 -5.26 2.27
C THR A 88 -5.87 -5.54 0.77
N ILE A 89 -6.52 -4.72 -0.06
CA ILE A 89 -6.48 -4.87 -1.52
C ILE A 89 -5.05 -4.74 -2.03
N SER A 90 -4.32 -3.74 -1.56
CA SER A 90 -2.93 -3.51 -1.99
C SER A 90 -2.02 -4.67 -1.59
N ASP A 91 -2.17 -5.19 -0.36
CA ASP A 91 -1.38 -6.32 0.12
C ASP A 91 -1.70 -7.59 -0.68
N ALA A 92 -2.98 -7.85 -0.97
CA ALA A 92 -3.38 -8.95 -1.84
C ALA A 92 -2.79 -8.83 -3.25
N LEU A 93 -2.80 -7.63 -3.83
CA LEU A 93 -2.19 -7.37 -5.14
C LEU A 93 -0.68 -7.59 -5.10
N MET A 94 0.00 -7.13 -4.06
CA MET A 94 1.45 -7.36 -3.88
C MET A 94 1.80 -8.84 -3.74
N LEU A 95 0.89 -9.69 -3.26
CA LEU A 95 1.09 -11.15 -3.22
C LEU A 95 0.84 -11.80 -4.58
N ILE A 96 -0.25 -11.42 -5.26
CA ILE A 96 -0.65 -12.05 -6.52
C ILE A 96 0.34 -11.72 -7.64
N LEU A 97 0.84 -10.48 -7.66
CA LEU A 97 1.71 -9.95 -8.71
C LEU A 97 3.03 -10.75 -8.88
N PRO A 98 3.84 -11.03 -7.83
CA PRO A 98 5.01 -11.88 -7.92
C PRO A 98 4.64 -13.32 -8.25
N GLN A 99 3.54 -13.87 -7.70
CA GLN A 99 3.15 -15.25 -8.03
C GLN A 99 2.83 -15.41 -9.51
N ARG A 100 2.10 -14.47 -10.12
CA ARG A 100 1.84 -14.52 -11.57
C ARG A 100 3.14 -14.54 -12.37
N VAL A 101 4.10 -13.69 -12.02
CA VAL A 101 5.40 -13.62 -12.72
C VAL A 101 6.24 -14.88 -12.51
N ILE A 102 6.30 -15.39 -11.29
CA ILE A 102 7.00 -16.64 -10.96
C ILE A 102 6.46 -17.79 -11.81
N TRP A 103 5.15 -17.84 -12.02
CA TRP A 103 4.51 -18.91 -12.77
C TRP A 103 4.69 -18.82 -14.28
N ASP A 104 4.82 -17.61 -14.81
CA ASP A 104 5.08 -17.35 -16.23
C ASP A 104 6.56 -17.56 -16.61
N LEU A 105 7.48 -17.37 -15.65
CA LEU A 105 8.91 -17.57 -15.88
C LEU A 105 9.26 -19.08 -15.89
N THR A 106 9.86 -19.54 -16.99
CA THR A 106 10.43 -20.90 -17.14
C THR A 106 11.69 -21.08 -16.29
N MET A 107 11.54 -21.04 -14.96
CA MET A 107 12.60 -21.32 -13.99
C MET A 107 12.45 -22.72 -13.37
N PRO A 108 13.57 -23.35 -12.95
CA PRO A 108 13.53 -24.64 -12.27
C PRO A 108 12.75 -24.55 -10.95
N MET A 109 11.86 -25.52 -10.70
CA MET A 109 10.90 -25.52 -9.60
C MET A 109 11.50 -25.26 -8.21
N LYS A 110 12.76 -25.66 -7.97
CA LYS A 110 13.47 -25.42 -6.70
C LYS A 110 13.65 -23.92 -6.39
N ARG A 111 13.92 -23.09 -7.40
CA ARG A 111 14.02 -21.63 -7.23
C ARG A 111 12.63 -21.00 -7.09
N LYS A 112 11.66 -21.52 -7.84
CA LYS A 112 10.24 -21.12 -7.80
C LYS A 112 9.66 -21.19 -6.38
N VAL A 113 9.89 -22.31 -5.70
CA VAL A 113 9.38 -22.57 -4.35
C VAL A 113 10.11 -21.74 -3.28
N GLY A 114 11.44 -21.54 -3.41
CA GLY A 114 12.20 -20.71 -2.48
C GLY A 114 11.74 -19.24 -2.48
N LEU A 115 11.39 -18.72 -3.65
CA LEU A 115 10.85 -17.37 -3.81
C LEU A 115 9.43 -17.24 -3.28
N SER A 116 8.53 -18.18 -3.59
CA SER A 116 7.19 -18.15 -3.01
C SER A 116 7.23 -18.26 -1.49
N ALA A 117 8.13 -19.07 -0.94
CA ALA A 117 8.32 -19.20 0.51
C ALA A 117 8.86 -17.91 1.15
N ALA A 118 9.84 -17.23 0.53
CA ALA A 118 10.34 -15.96 1.06
C ALA A 118 9.25 -14.87 1.11
N PHE A 119 8.36 -14.82 0.10
CA PHE A 119 7.22 -13.91 0.11
C PHE A 119 6.19 -14.22 1.19
N LEU A 120 5.94 -15.52 1.44
CA LEU A 120 5.05 -15.96 2.52
C LEU A 120 5.64 -15.65 3.90
N VAL A 121 6.95 -15.84 4.08
CA VAL A 121 7.65 -15.52 5.34
C VAL A 121 7.71 -14.01 5.59
N ALA A 122 7.91 -13.19 4.56
CA ALA A 122 7.92 -11.73 4.71
C ALA A 122 6.56 -11.12 5.12
N MET A 123 5.47 -11.89 4.99
CA MET A 123 4.12 -11.48 5.38
C MET A 123 3.76 -11.91 6.82
N LEU A 124 4.49 -12.87 7.38
CA LEU A 124 4.31 -13.45 8.73
C LEU A 124 5.10 -12.64 9.77
#